data_AF-A0A498H8Z4-F1
#
_entry.id   AF-A0A498H8Z4-F1
#
_cell.length_a   1.000
_cell.length_b   1.000
_cell.length_c   1.000
_cell.angle_alpha   90.00
_cell.angle_beta   90.00
_cell.angle_gamma   90.00
#
_symmetry.space_group_name_H-M   'P 1'
#
loop_
_entity.id
_entity.type
_entity.pdbx_description
1 polymer ?
#
loop_
_entity_poly.entity_id
_entity_poly.type
_entity_poly.pdbx_seq_one_letter_code
_entity_poly.pdbx_strand_id
1 'polypeptide(L)'
;MAKIFIYPTNSLILSDLVERFGHKPLAMMEKIREKITTVGIDSPPINITPEDPKLGLKYAAVEVPAGVRGRMSIVGPLIDEAEAAIIVLDSASAFGCMGCARTNELTKFLARQKDIPRLEVKYPRTEEEGKDFVYQIAEFLNSLPNEEDEE
;
A
#
# COMPACT_ATOMS: atom_id res chain seq x y z
N MET A 1 7.17 -5.44 15.90
CA MET A 1 6.98 -4.38 14.87
C MET A 1 6.09 -4.94 13.76
N ALA A 2 4.87 -4.42 13.59
CA ALA A 2 3.94 -4.88 12.56
C ALA A 2 4.20 -4.27 11.17
N LYS A 3 3.95 -5.04 10.09
CA LYS A 3 3.96 -4.57 8.70
C LYS A 3 2.58 -4.06 8.27
N ILE A 4 2.47 -2.76 8.06
CA ILE A 4 1.18 -2.09 7.84
C ILE A 4 1.02 -1.69 6.39
N PHE A 5 0.06 -2.31 5.71
CA PHE A 5 -0.34 -1.89 4.37
C PHE A 5 -1.08 -0.56 4.41
N ILE A 6 -0.68 0.38 3.56
CA ILE A 6 -1.32 1.69 3.47
C ILE A 6 -1.97 1.87 2.10
N TYR A 7 -3.21 2.37 2.11
CA TYR A 7 -3.89 2.83 0.92
C TYR A 7 -4.37 4.27 1.12
N PRO A 8 -4.05 5.22 0.21
CA PRO A 8 -3.27 5.07 -1.02
C PRO A 8 -1.81 4.65 -0.81
N THR A 9 -1.30 3.78 -1.69
CA THR A 9 0.02 3.14 -1.57
C THR A 9 1.20 4.08 -1.76
N ASN A 10 0.94 5.33 -2.16
CA ASN A 10 1.93 6.39 -2.34
C ASN A 10 1.77 7.53 -1.31
N SER A 11 0.97 7.33 -0.25
CA SER A 11 0.74 8.35 0.76
C SER A 11 1.93 8.49 1.70
N LEU A 12 2.67 9.60 1.56
CA LEU A 12 3.80 9.93 2.44
C LEU A 12 3.36 10.20 3.89
N ILE A 13 2.17 10.79 4.08
CA ILE A 13 1.63 11.10 5.40
C ILE A 13 1.35 9.80 6.17
N LEU A 14 0.73 8.81 5.51
CA LEU A 14 0.46 7.52 6.14
C LEU A 14 1.75 6.77 6.45
N SER A 15 2.72 6.78 5.53
CA SER A 15 4.04 6.19 5.77
C SER A 15 4.72 6.80 7.00
N ASP A 16 4.78 8.13 7.09
CA ASP A 16 5.39 8.85 8.22
C ASP A 16 4.66 8.56 9.55
N LEU A 17 3.31 8.52 9.55
CA LEU A 17 2.56 8.16 10.76
C LEU A 17 2.91 6.73 11.21
N VAL A 18 2.83 5.74 10.31
CA VAL A 18 3.14 4.35 10.63
C VAL A 18 4.56 4.20 11.21
N GLU A 19 5.55 4.86 10.61
CA GLU A 19 6.94 4.84 11.12
C GLU A 19 7.08 5.47 12.51
N ARG A 20 6.42 6.60 12.76
CA ARG A 20 6.46 7.29 14.07
C ARG A 20 5.87 6.47 15.22
N PHE A 21 4.93 5.58 14.91
CA PHE A 21 4.34 4.66 15.89
C PHE A 21 5.08 3.32 15.97
N GLY A 22 6.30 3.21 15.41
CA GLY A 22 7.17 2.04 15.60
C GLY A 22 6.82 0.85 14.70
N HIS A 23 6.05 1.06 13.63
CA HIS A 23 5.65 0.03 12.69
C HIS A 23 6.29 0.23 11.31
N LYS A 24 6.27 -0.81 10.46
CA LYS A 24 6.83 -0.75 9.10
C LYS A 24 5.73 -0.44 8.07
N PRO A 25 5.77 0.68 7.34
CA PRO A 25 4.81 0.94 6.27
C PRO A 25 5.12 0.11 5.03
N LEU A 26 4.12 -0.58 4.48
CA LEU A 26 4.21 -1.24 3.18
C LEU A 26 3.72 -0.28 2.09
N ALA A 27 4.62 0.55 1.59
CA ALA A 27 4.35 1.56 0.58
C ALA A 27 4.92 1.18 -0.80
N MET A 28 4.23 1.58 -1.87
CA MET A 28 4.68 1.31 -3.24
C MET A 28 5.98 2.03 -3.58
N MET A 29 6.23 3.21 -2.99
CA MET A 29 7.41 4.02 -3.29
C MET A 29 8.73 3.35 -2.85
N GLU A 30 8.72 2.55 -1.77
CA GLU A 30 9.88 1.78 -1.33
C GLU A 30 10.28 0.74 -2.40
N LYS A 31 9.29 -0.01 -2.93
CA LYS A 31 9.51 -0.98 -4.00
C LYS A 31 9.90 -0.38 -5.33
N ILE A 32 9.38 0.80 -5.65
CA ILE A 32 9.84 1.55 -6.83
C ILE A 32 11.30 1.97 -6.64
N ARG A 33 11.67 2.48 -5.45
CA ARG A 33 13.04 2.88 -5.14
C ARG A 33 14.01 1.72 -5.31
N GLU A 34 13.70 0.55 -4.75
CA GLU A 34 14.49 -0.67 -4.94
C GLU A 34 14.78 -0.93 -6.42
N LYS A 35 13.73 -0.89 -7.27
CA LYS A 35 13.86 -1.14 -8.71
C LYS A 35 14.71 -0.10 -9.45
N ILE A 36 14.66 1.18 -9.08
CA ILE A 36 15.40 2.25 -9.79
C ILE A 36 16.84 2.42 -9.30
N THR A 37 17.15 2.04 -8.06
CA THR A 37 18.51 2.19 -7.49
C THR A 37 19.33 0.91 -7.56
N THR A 38 18.75 -0.20 -8.01
CA THR A 38 19.49 -1.46 -8.18
C THR A 38 20.57 -1.28 -9.25
N VAL A 39 21.83 -1.45 -8.84
CA VAL A 39 22.98 -1.36 -9.76
C VAL A 39 22.97 -2.57 -10.67
N GLY A 40 22.73 -2.35 -11.96
CA GLY A 40 22.74 -3.36 -13.01
C GLY A 40 23.93 -3.22 -13.96
N ILE A 41 24.28 -4.31 -14.63
CA ILE A 41 25.28 -4.30 -15.71
C ILE A 41 24.69 -3.69 -16.99
N ASP A 42 23.38 -3.82 -17.18
CA ASP A 42 22.66 -3.30 -18.34
C ASP A 42 22.50 -1.78 -18.28
N SER A 43 22.76 -1.10 -19.40
CA SER A 43 22.62 0.34 -19.55
C SER A 43 21.72 0.66 -20.76
N PRO A 44 20.49 1.17 -20.56
CA PRO A 44 19.87 1.56 -19.29
C PRO A 44 19.45 0.34 -18.43
N PRO A 45 19.40 0.48 -17.09
CA PRO A 45 18.91 -0.58 -16.22
C PRO A 45 17.51 -1.06 -16.64
N ILE A 46 17.37 -2.36 -16.88
CA ILE A 46 16.06 -2.98 -17.13
C ILE A 46 15.35 -3.15 -15.78
N ASN A 47 14.62 -2.12 -15.37
CA ASN A 47 13.94 -2.08 -14.06
C ASN A 47 12.63 -2.91 -14.03
N ILE A 48 12.18 -3.39 -15.19
CA ILE A 48 11.00 -4.25 -15.36
C ILE A 48 11.42 -5.45 -16.21
N THR A 49 11.23 -6.64 -15.66
CA THR A 49 11.58 -7.92 -16.26
C THR A 49 10.33 -8.67 -16.71
N PRO A 50 10.47 -9.73 -17.55
CA PRO A 50 9.36 -10.62 -17.87
C PRO A 50 8.73 -11.34 -16.66
N GLU A 51 9.41 -11.36 -15.50
CA GLU A 51 8.86 -11.94 -14.26
C GLU A 51 7.82 -11.02 -13.60
N ASP A 52 7.93 -9.69 -13.76
CA ASP A 52 7.00 -8.74 -13.15
C ASP A 52 5.55 -8.97 -13.62
N PRO A 53 5.25 -9.10 -14.93
CA PRO A 53 3.91 -9.47 -15.37
C PRO A 53 3.40 -10.81 -14.82
N LYS A 54 4.28 -11.80 -14.61
CA LYS A 54 3.90 -13.11 -14.07
C LYS A 54 3.44 -13.01 -12.62
N LEU A 55 4.12 -12.18 -11.80
CA LEU A 55 3.67 -11.87 -10.45
C LEU A 55 2.28 -11.20 -10.47
N GLY A 56 2.06 -10.27 -11.40
CA GLY A 56 0.76 -9.62 -11.58
C GLY A 56 -0.38 -10.60 -11.91
N LEU A 57 -0.09 -11.69 -12.65
CA LEU A 57 -1.07 -12.72 -13.02
C LEU A 57 -1.61 -13.51 -11.81
N LYS A 58 -0.93 -13.50 -10.66
CA LYS A 58 -1.45 -14.07 -9.41
C LYS A 58 -2.72 -13.35 -8.94
N TYR A 59 -2.82 -12.04 -9.20
CA TYR A 59 -3.88 -11.19 -8.65
C TYR A 59 -4.90 -10.73 -9.71
N ALA A 60 -4.52 -10.71 -10.98
CA ALA A 60 -5.38 -10.25 -12.06
C ALA A 60 -5.24 -11.11 -13.31
N ALA A 61 -6.37 -11.45 -13.93
CA ALA A 61 -6.42 -12.32 -15.10
C ALA A 61 -5.66 -11.77 -16.32
N VAL A 62 -5.34 -12.65 -17.27
CA VAL A 62 -4.58 -12.26 -18.47
C VAL A 62 -5.33 -11.28 -19.37
N GLU A 63 -6.67 -11.29 -19.36
CA GLU A 63 -7.48 -10.34 -20.15
C GLU A 63 -7.56 -8.92 -19.58
N VAL A 64 -7.10 -8.67 -18.34
CA VAL A 64 -7.17 -7.30 -17.79
C VAL A 64 -6.19 -6.35 -18.50
N PRO A 65 -6.34 -5.02 -18.40
CA PRO A 65 -5.35 -4.09 -18.98
C PRO A 65 -3.95 -4.29 -18.38
N ALA A 66 -2.91 -4.19 -19.20
CA ALA A 66 -1.52 -4.38 -18.77
C ALA A 66 -1.10 -3.47 -17.60
N GLY A 67 -1.62 -2.25 -17.55
CA GLY A 67 -1.38 -1.32 -16.42
C GLY A 67 -1.93 -1.81 -15.08
N VAL A 68 -3.00 -2.61 -15.08
CA VAL A 68 -3.54 -3.23 -13.86
C VAL A 68 -2.57 -4.32 -13.39
N ARG A 69 -2.17 -5.24 -14.29
CA ARG A 69 -1.21 -6.30 -13.96
C ARG A 69 0.12 -5.76 -13.46
N GLY A 70 0.66 -4.74 -14.13
CA GLY A 70 1.94 -4.13 -13.76
C GLY A 70 1.89 -3.39 -12.41
N ARG A 71 0.73 -2.85 -12.01
CA ARG A 71 0.56 -2.34 -10.64
C ARG A 71 0.41 -3.47 -9.63
N MET A 72 -0.34 -4.51 -9.97
CA MET A 72 -0.54 -5.66 -9.08
C MET A 72 0.74 -6.47 -8.86
N SER A 73 1.69 -6.46 -9.79
CA SER A 73 3.00 -7.07 -9.56
C SER A 73 3.82 -6.38 -8.47
N ILE A 74 3.48 -5.13 -8.13
CA ILE A 74 4.12 -4.35 -7.06
C ILE A 74 3.24 -4.35 -5.80
N VAL A 75 1.95 -4.02 -5.96
CA VAL A 75 1.02 -3.83 -4.83
C VAL A 75 0.56 -5.16 -4.25
N GLY A 76 0.36 -6.19 -5.07
CA GLY A 76 -0.09 -7.50 -4.61
C GLY A 76 0.84 -8.12 -3.56
N PRO A 77 2.16 -8.19 -3.79
CA PRO A 77 3.11 -8.67 -2.78
C PRO A 77 3.06 -7.87 -1.46
N LEU A 78 2.88 -6.54 -1.52
CA LEU A 78 2.72 -5.72 -0.32
C LEU A 78 1.45 -6.08 0.47
N ILE A 79 0.36 -6.41 -0.22
CA ILE A 79 -0.86 -6.89 0.44
C ILE A 79 -0.59 -8.25 1.09
N ASP A 80 0.08 -9.18 0.40
CA ASP A 80 0.40 -10.51 0.93
C ASP A 80 1.25 -10.44 2.21
N GLU A 81 2.22 -9.53 2.26
CA GLU A 81 3.10 -9.33 3.42
C GLU A 81 2.45 -8.56 4.59
N ALA A 82 1.28 -7.96 4.38
CA ALA A 82 0.62 -7.10 5.37
C ALA A 82 0.11 -7.89 6.58
N GLU A 83 0.39 -7.37 7.78
CA GLU A 83 -0.11 -7.86 9.07
C GLU A 83 -1.23 -6.98 9.62
N ALA A 84 -1.31 -5.73 9.17
CA ALA A 84 -2.44 -4.82 9.38
C ALA A 84 -2.62 -3.92 8.16
N ALA A 85 -3.76 -3.22 8.05
CA ALA A 85 -4.03 -2.33 6.93
C ALA A 85 -4.74 -1.03 7.33
N ILE A 86 -4.32 0.10 6.75
CA ILE A 86 -5.01 1.39 6.82
C ILE A 86 -5.48 1.75 5.42
N ILE A 87 -6.80 1.92 5.25
CA ILE A 87 -7.42 2.27 3.97
C ILE A 87 -8.12 3.62 4.10
N VAL A 88 -7.60 4.62 3.40
CA VAL A 88 -8.24 5.93 3.28
C VAL A 88 -9.19 5.94 2.09
N LEU A 89 -10.47 6.07 2.39
CA LEU A 89 -11.56 6.19 1.43
C LEU A 89 -11.66 7.60 0.87
N ASP A 90 -12.19 7.72 -0.35
CA ASP A 90 -12.48 9.00 -1.02
C ASP A 90 -11.30 9.97 -1.14
N SER A 91 -10.07 9.44 -1.17
CA SER A 91 -8.88 10.27 -1.35
C SER A 91 -8.82 10.80 -2.79
N ALA A 92 -8.68 12.12 -2.94
CA ALA A 92 -8.52 12.74 -4.25
C ALA A 92 -7.26 12.22 -4.99
N SER A 93 -6.24 11.81 -4.23
CA SER A 93 -5.00 11.21 -4.72
C SER A 93 -5.19 9.86 -5.44
N ALA A 94 -6.34 9.20 -5.27
CA ALA A 94 -6.67 7.95 -5.96
C ALA A 94 -7.29 8.17 -7.36
N PHE A 95 -7.47 9.42 -7.81
CA PHE A 95 -8.00 9.71 -9.13
C PHE A 95 -7.08 9.24 -10.27
N GLY A 96 -7.67 8.73 -11.35
CA GLY A 96 -6.92 8.31 -12.54
C GLY A 96 -7.82 7.75 -13.63
N CYS A 97 -7.20 7.17 -14.67
CA CYS A 97 -7.94 6.51 -15.74
C CYS A 97 -8.70 5.26 -15.24
N MET A 98 -9.54 4.67 -16.09
CA MET A 98 -10.31 3.46 -15.74
C MET A 98 -9.41 2.32 -15.24
N GLY A 99 -8.21 2.13 -15.79
CA GLY A 99 -7.26 1.12 -15.30
C GLY A 99 -6.76 1.40 -13.88
N CYS A 100 -6.48 2.67 -13.56
CA CYS A 100 -6.14 3.10 -12.20
C CYS A 100 -7.30 2.82 -11.23
N ALA A 101 -8.51 3.21 -11.61
CA ALA A 101 -9.71 3.00 -10.80
C ALA A 101 -9.96 1.50 -10.53
N ARG A 102 -9.83 0.64 -11.55
CA ARG A 102 -9.97 -0.81 -11.37
C ARG A 102 -8.87 -1.40 -10.48
N THR A 103 -7.64 -0.92 -10.61
CA THR A 103 -6.56 -1.33 -9.71
C THR A 103 -6.87 -0.93 -8.27
N ASN A 104 -7.33 0.30 -8.05
CA ASN A 104 -7.69 0.80 -6.73
C ASN A 104 -8.77 -0.06 -6.06
N GLU A 105 -9.82 -0.41 -6.80
CA GLU A 105 -10.86 -1.31 -6.30
C GLU A 105 -10.32 -2.70 -5.98
N LEU A 106 -9.51 -3.27 -6.88
CA LEU A 106 -8.90 -4.59 -6.66
C LEU A 106 -7.97 -4.59 -5.43
N THR A 107 -7.13 -3.57 -5.28
CA THR A 107 -6.25 -3.39 -4.13
C THR A 107 -7.03 -3.36 -2.82
N LYS A 108 -8.09 -2.54 -2.74
CA LYS A 108 -8.95 -2.47 -1.54
C LYS A 108 -9.67 -3.80 -1.30
N PHE A 109 -10.16 -4.45 -2.35
CA PHE A 109 -10.83 -5.75 -2.24
C PHE A 109 -9.90 -6.82 -1.67
N LEU A 110 -8.69 -6.96 -2.20
CA LEU A 110 -7.71 -7.94 -1.72
C LEU A 110 -7.28 -7.64 -0.28
N ALA A 111 -7.03 -6.37 0.06
CA ALA A 111 -6.72 -5.99 1.44
C ALA A 111 -7.88 -6.30 2.42
N ARG A 112 -9.13 -6.17 1.97
CA ARG A 112 -10.32 -6.53 2.76
C ARG A 112 -10.52 -8.03 2.94
N GLN A 113 -10.08 -8.81 1.96
CA GLN A 113 -10.20 -10.27 1.97
C GLN A 113 -9.22 -10.93 2.95
N LYS A 114 -8.12 -10.23 3.30
CA LYS A 114 -7.20 -10.72 4.33
C LYS A 114 -7.84 -10.66 5.71
N ASP A 115 -7.59 -11.70 6.50
CA ASP A 115 -7.96 -11.79 7.91
C ASP A 115 -6.89 -11.10 8.77
N ILE A 116 -6.81 -9.77 8.64
CA ILE A 116 -5.86 -8.93 9.37
C ILE A 116 -6.59 -7.69 9.95
N PRO A 117 -6.11 -7.13 11.08
CA PRO A 117 -6.61 -5.86 11.60
C PRO A 117 -6.62 -4.77 10.52
N ARG A 118 -7.75 -4.07 10.39
CA ARG A 118 -7.94 -3.07 9.35
C ARG A 118 -8.68 -1.85 9.87
N LEU A 119 -8.14 -0.68 9.57
CA LEU A 119 -8.79 0.61 9.76
C LEU A 119 -9.22 1.17 8.40
N GLU A 120 -10.51 1.48 8.25
CA GLU A 120 -11.02 2.24 7.10
C GLU A 120 -11.49 3.62 7.56
N VAL A 121 -10.88 4.67 7.02
CA VAL A 121 -11.17 6.07 7.39
C VAL A 121 -11.45 6.89 6.14
N LYS A 122 -12.25 7.95 6.25
CA LYS A 122 -12.51 8.86 5.12
C LYS A 122 -11.41 9.92 5.03
N TYR A 123 -11.11 10.35 3.81
CA TYR A 123 -10.18 11.46 3.60
C TYR A 123 -10.77 12.76 4.21
N PRO A 124 -10.02 13.46 5.07
CA PRO A 124 -10.51 14.65 5.75
C PRO A 124 -10.62 15.86 4.80
N ARG A 125 -11.64 16.68 4.98
CA ARG A 125 -11.91 17.90 4.20
C ARG A 125 -11.95 19.17 5.03
N THR A 126 -11.95 19.03 6.36
CA THR A 126 -11.88 20.13 7.31
C THR A 126 -10.73 19.91 8.29
N GLU A 127 -10.35 20.94 9.04
CA GLU A 127 -9.31 20.82 10.07
C GLU A 127 -9.72 19.88 11.19
N GLU A 128 -10.99 19.93 11.60
CA GLU A 128 -11.56 19.06 12.64
C GLU A 128 -11.53 17.60 12.20
N GLU A 129 -12.01 17.31 10.98
CA GLU A 129 -11.89 15.98 10.39
C GLU A 129 -10.43 15.52 10.26
N GLY A 130 -9.50 16.45 10.01
CA GLY A 130 -8.06 16.17 9.95
C GLY A 130 -7.49 15.73 11.30
N LYS A 131 -7.93 16.35 12.39
CA LYS A 131 -7.56 15.93 13.75
C LYS A 131 -8.11 14.54 14.05
N ASP A 132 -9.40 14.33 13.79
CA ASP A 132 -10.05 13.03 14.00
C ASP A 132 -9.43 11.91 13.17
N PHE A 133 -9.02 12.22 11.94
CA PHE A 133 -8.32 11.30 11.05
C PHE A 133 -7.00 10.81 11.66
N VAL A 134 -6.19 11.74 12.18
CA VAL A 134 -4.91 11.39 12.82
C VAL A 134 -5.15 10.64 14.13
N TYR A 135 -6.13 11.04 14.95
CA TYR A 135 -6.45 10.34 16.20
C TYR A 135 -6.87 8.90 15.97
N GLN A 136 -7.77 8.63 15.02
CA GLN A 136 -8.21 7.27 14.68
C GLN A 136 -7.05 6.39 14.21
N ILE A 137 -6.15 6.95 13.40
CA ILE A 137 -4.96 6.22 12.96
C ILE A 137 -4.02 5.95 14.13
N ALA A 138 -3.76 6.95 14.98
CA ALA A 138 -2.90 6.78 16.15
C ALA A 138 -3.43 5.73 17.13
N GLU A 139 -4.73 5.75 17.41
CA GLU A 139 -5.39 4.76 18.28
C GLU A 139 -5.29 3.36 17.68
N PHE A 140 -5.53 3.21 16.39
CA PHE A 140 -5.38 1.93 15.69
C PHE A 140 -3.93 1.42 15.76
N LEU A 141 -2.94 2.27 15.48
CA LEU A 141 -1.53 1.88 15.52
C LEU A 141 -1.11 1.45 16.93
N ASN A 142 -1.48 2.21 17.96
CA ASN A 142 -1.20 1.85 19.36
C ASN A 142 -1.90 0.55 19.81
N SER A 143 -2.97 0.12 19.13
CA SER A 143 -3.65 -1.14 19.45
C SER A 143 -2.96 -2.37 18.87
N LEU A 144 -1.99 -2.18 17.96
CA LEU A 144 -1.22 -3.25 17.34
C LEU A 144 -0.01 -3.61 18.22
N PRO A 145 0.43 -4.88 18.21
CA PRO A 145 1.58 -5.31 18.99
C PRO A 145 2.86 -4.55 18.58
N ASN A 146 3.53 -3.96 19.58
CA ASN A 146 4.81 -3.28 19.41
C ASN A 146 5.96 -4.15 19.90
N GLU A 147 7.19 -3.86 19.45
CA GLU A 147 8.38 -4.62 19.90
C GLU A 147 8.58 -4.53 21.42
N GLU A 148 8.01 -3.50 22.07
CA GLU A 148 8.08 -3.32 23.52
C GLU A 148 7.19 -4.31 24.31
N ASP A 149 6.25 -5.00 23.66
CA ASP A 149 5.36 -5.99 24.30
C ASP A 149 5.93 -7.43 24.28
N GLU A 150 7.08 -7.65 23.62
CA GLU A 150 7.74 -8.95 23.49
C GLU A 150 8.95 -9.14 24.45
N GLU A 151 9.22 -8.19 25.35
CA GLU A 151 10.15 -8.32 26.51
C GLU A 151 9.43 -8.59 27.83
#